data_AF-A0A6C0AFZ8-F1
#
_entry.id   AF-A0A6C0AFZ8-F1
#
_cell.length_a   1.000
_cell.length_b   1.000
_cell.length_c   1.000
_cell.angle_alpha   90.00
_cell.angle_beta   90.00
_cell.angle_gamma   90.00
#
_symmetry.space_group_name_H-M   'P 1'
#
loop_
_entity.id
_entity.type
_entity.pdbx_description
1 polymer ?
#
loop_
_entity_poly.entity_id
_entity_poly.type
_entity_poly.pdbx_seq_one_letter_code
_entity_poly.pdbx_strand_id
1 'polypeptide(L)'
;MSCIQKSNKISEKEKYYNLLVFRIDKNNIKNSKPCLNCLKYINKSKLKIKNIYYSNSDGGINKESFEHLLKNTDWISSGSRYRNCMKK
;
A
#
# COMPACT_ATOMS: atom_id res chain seq x y z
N MET A 1 53.04 -6.11 -7.76
CA MET A 1 52.22 -4.95 -8.16
C MET A 1 50.79 -5.42 -8.34
N SER A 2 49.95 -5.30 -7.31
CA SER A 2 48.52 -5.66 -7.42
C SER A 2 47.69 -4.37 -7.52
N CYS A 3 46.98 -4.20 -8.63
CA CYS A 3 46.02 -3.13 -8.81
C CYS A 3 44.67 -3.58 -8.25
N ILE A 4 44.32 -3.07 -7.06
CA ILE A 4 42.97 -3.16 -6.50
C ILE A 4 42.08 -2.23 -7.33
N GLN A 5 41.31 -2.80 -8.25
CA GLN A 5 40.31 -2.06 -9.00
C GLN A 5 39.17 -1.67 -8.04
N LYS A 6 39.01 -0.36 -7.78
CA LYS A 6 37.86 0.16 -7.03
C LYS A 6 36.59 -0.14 -7.81
N SER A 7 35.86 -1.16 -7.37
CA SER A 7 34.51 -1.45 -7.85
C SER A 7 33.64 -0.23 -7.54
N ASN A 8 33.21 0.50 -8.57
CA ASN A 8 32.20 1.53 -8.46
C ASN A 8 30.88 0.86 -8.05
N LYS A 9 30.62 0.76 -6.74
CA LYS A 9 29.30 0.37 -6.23
C LYS A 9 28.34 1.47 -6.66
N ILE A 10 27.57 1.23 -7.72
CA ILE A 10 26.39 2.01 -8.04
C ILE A 10 25.50 1.92 -6.79
N SER A 11 25.38 3.00 -6.03
CA SER A 11 24.49 3.04 -4.89
C SER A 11 23.08 2.79 -5.42
N GLU A 12 22.47 1.67 -5.02
CA GLU A 12 21.07 1.41 -5.34
C GLU A 12 20.25 2.56 -4.73
N LYS A 13 19.82 3.51 -5.57
CA LYS A 13 18.99 4.63 -5.13
C LYS A 13 17.73 4.05 -4.49
N GLU A 14 17.36 4.57 -3.32
CA GLU A 14 16.16 4.13 -2.64
C GLU A 14 14.95 4.29 -3.57
N LYS A 15 14.28 3.18 -3.89
CA LYS A 15 13.11 3.17 -4.77
C LYS A 15 11.86 3.50 -3.96
N TYR A 16 11.19 4.57 -4.34
CA TYR A 16 9.88 4.95 -3.81
C TYR A 16 8.77 4.54 -4.77
N TYR A 17 7.65 4.10 -4.24
CA TYR A 17 6.51 3.61 -5.00
C TYR A 17 5.25 4.44 -4.74
N ASN A 18 4.39 4.51 -5.75
CA ASN A 18 3.01 4.95 -5.60
C ASN A 18 2.12 3.71 -5.73
N LEU A 19 1.10 3.59 -4.88
CA LEU A 19 0.15 2.49 -4.91
C LEU A 19 -1.18 2.97 -5.45
N LEU A 20 -1.74 2.28 -6.45
CA LEU A 20 -3.10 2.52 -6.94
C LEU A 20 -3.98 1.34 -6.53
N VAL A 21 -5.13 1.65 -5.92
CA VAL A 21 -6.13 0.69 -5.50
C VAL A 21 -7.44 1.07 -6.18
N PHE A 22 -8.10 0.12 -6.81
CA PHE A 22 -9.45 0.29 -7.34
C PHE A 22 -10.24 -0.97 -7.05
N ARG A 23 -11.52 -0.78 -6.73
CA ARG A 23 -12.47 -1.88 -6.59
C ARG A 23 -13.49 -1.76 -7.71
N ILE A 24 -13.55 -2.78 -8.55
CA ILE A 24 -14.44 -2.83 -9.70
C ILE A 24 -15.53 -3.86 -9.40
N ASP A 25 -16.78 -3.49 -9.66
CA ASP A 25 -17.91 -4.41 -9.81
C ASP A 25 -18.33 -4.45 -11.29
N LYS A 26 -19.32 -5.26 -11.66
CA LYS A 26 -19.71 -5.47 -13.07
C LYS A 26 -19.83 -4.17 -13.88
N ASN A 27 -20.43 -3.13 -13.29
CA ASN A 27 -20.70 -1.86 -13.99
C ASN A 27 -20.21 -0.62 -13.24
N ASN A 28 -19.66 -0.75 -12.03
CA ASN A 28 -19.41 0.39 -11.14
C ASN A 28 -18.05 0.30 -10.47
N ILE A 29 -17.43 1.46 -10.28
CA ILE A 29 -16.27 1.64 -9.42
C ILE A 29 -16.76 1.81 -7.99
N LYS A 30 -16.23 1.02 -7.07
CA LYS A 30 -16.55 1.09 -5.64
C LYS A 30 -15.45 1.79 -4.89
N ASN A 31 -15.81 2.33 -3.72
CA ASN A 31 -14.84 2.85 -2.78
C ASN A 31 -13.81 1.76 -2.40
N SER A 32 -12.54 2.09 -2.53
CA SER A 32 -11.41 1.19 -2.27
C SER A 32 -10.41 1.76 -1.28
N LYS A 33 -10.81 2.73 -0.45
CA LYS A 33 -9.95 3.29 0.60
C LYS A 33 -9.42 2.15 1.49
N PRO A 34 -8.09 1.99 1.62
CA PRO A 34 -7.53 0.90 2.42
C PRO A 34 -7.82 1.10 3.91
N CYS A 35 -8.09 0.01 4.62
CA CYS A 35 -8.29 0.04 6.06
C CYS A 35 -6.96 0.08 6.82
N LEU A 36 -7.01 0.40 8.12
CA LEU A 36 -5.82 0.46 8.98
C LEU A 36 -4.98 -0.82 8.95
N ASN A 37 -5.61 -1.99 8.93
CA ASN A 37 -4.89 -3.26 8.92
C ASN A 37 -4.11 -3.45 7.62
N CYS A 38 -4.67 -3.06 6.47
CA CYS A 38 -3.98 -3.06 5.19
C CYS A 38 -2.78 -2.10 5.21
N LEU A 39 -2.96 -0.89 5.74
CA LEU A 39 -1.87 0.09 5.84
C LEU A 39 -0.76 -0.36 6.78
N LYS A 40 -1.10 -0.97 7.92
CA LYS A 40 -0.12 -1.57 8.83
C LYS A 40 0.66 -2.69 8.14
N TYR A 41 0.00 -3.50 7.31
CA TYR A 41 0.67 -4.55 6.54
C TYR A 41 1.62 -3.96 5.48
N ILE A 42 1.17 -2.93 4.77
CA ILE A 42 1.99 -2.18 3.81
C ILE A 42 3.19 -1.53 4.53
N ASN A 43 2.99 -0.91 5.69
CA ASN A 43 4.06 -0.27 6.47
C ASN A 43 5.10 -1.28 6.97
N LYS A 44 4.68 -2.52 7.25
CA LYS A 44 5.58 -3.62 7.61
C LYS A 44 6.31 -4.21 6.39
N SER A 45 5.85 -3.92 5.17
CA SER A 45 6.52 -4.36 3.96
C SER A 45 7.82 -3.57 3.76
N LYS A 46 8.77 -4.12 3.00
CA LYS A 46 10.01 -3.41 2.61
C LYS A 46 9.78 -2.34 1.53
N LEU A 47 8.52 -2.08 1.15
CA LEU A 47 8.17 -1.12 0.11
C LEU A 47 8.02 0.28 0.69
N LYS A 48 8.79 1.24 0.16
CA LYS A 48 8.69 2.65 0.51
C LYS A 48 7.58 3.32 -0.30
N ILE A 49 6.33 3.24 0.19
CA ILE A 49 5.18 3.84 -0.49
C ILE A 49 5.04 5.31 -0.11
N LYS A 50 5.03 6.20 -1.10
CA LYS A 50 4.89 7.66 -0.92
C LYS A 50 3.42 8.09 -0.92
N ASN A 51 2.68 7.68 -1.94
CA ASN A 51 1.27 8.04 -2.11
C ASN A 51 0.42 6.80 -2.38
N ILE A 52 -0.82 6.85 -1.88
CA ILE A 52 -1.86 5.90 -2.21
C ILE A 52 -2.95 6.64 -2.99
N TYR A 53 -3.31 6.06 -4.13
CA TYR A 53 -4.44 6.44 -4.95
C TYR A 53 -5.53 5.40 -4.75
N TYR A 54 -6.75 5.82 -4.43
CA TYR A 54 -7.86 4.90 -4.24
C TYR A 54 -9.14 5.44 -4.87
N SER A 55 -9.98 4.53 -5.38
CA SER A 55 -11.27 4.94 -5.93
C SER A 55 -12.26 5.34 -4.85
N ASN A 56 -13.07 6.37 -5.11
CA ASN A 56 -14.18 6.79 -4.27
C ASN A 56 -15.51 6.19 -4.78
N SER A 57 -16.63 6.46 -4.09
CA SER A 57 -17.97 5.97 -4.48
C SER A 57 -18.51 6.59 -5.76
N ASP A 58 -17.96 7.74 -6.16
CA ASP A 58 -18.46 8.54 -7.28
C ASP A 58 -17.66 8.24 -8.57
N GLY A 59 -16.80 7.22 -8.54
CA GLY A 59 -15.95 6.82 -9.66
C GLY A 59 -14.67 7.66 -9.84
N GLY A 60 -14.43 8.64 -8.96
CA GLY A 60 -13.19 9.41 -8.90
C GLY A 60 -12.05 8.68 -8.20
N ILE A 61 -10.83 9.20 -8.35
CA ILE A 61 -9.62 8.69 -7.69
C ILE A 61 -9.11 9.76 -6.73
N ASN A 62 -9.06 9.42 -5.45
CA ASN A 62 -8.46 10.27 -4.43
C ASN A 62 -6.99 9.92 -4.28
N LYS A 63 -6.15 10.93 -4.04
CA LYS A 63 -4.73 10.77 -3.74
C LYS A 63 -4.46 11.25 -2.33
N GLU A 64 -3.79 10.42 -1.55
CA GLU A 64 -3.32 10.79 -0.22
C GLU A 64 -1.88 10.29 0.02
N SER A 65 -1.13 10.99 0.85
CA SER A 65 0.20 10.51 1.27
C SER A 65 0.05 9.33 2.23
N PHE A 66 0.97 8.36 2.16
CA PHE A 66 0.89 7.17 3.01
C PHE A 66 0.94 7.51 4.50
N GLU A 67 1.80 8.46 4.88
CA GLU A 67 1.94 8.92 6.27
C GLU A 67 0.69 9.62 6.79
N HIS A 68 0.03 10.43 5.95
CA HIS A 68 -1.23 11.08 6.30
C HIS A 68 -2.31 10.04 6.48
N LEU A 69 -2.40 9.09 5.53
CA LEU A 69 -3.36 8.00 5.60
C LEU A 69 -3.19 7.25 6.91
N LEU A 70 -1.96 6.84 7.27
CA LEU A 70 -1.65 6.04 8.46
C LEU A 70 -2.02 6.72 9.79
N LYS A 71 -2.06 8.06 9.84
CA LYS A 71 -2.39 8.83 11.05
C LYS A 71 -3.90 9.05 11.22
N ASN A 72 -4.66 9.08 10.13
CA ASN A 72 -6.08 9.43 10.16
C ASN A 72 -6.96 8.28 10.67
N THR A 73 -7.83 8.52 11.65
CA THR A 73 -8.68 7.48 12.25
C THR A 73 -9.85 7.00 11.39
N ASP A 74 -10.08 7.61 10.23
CA ASP A 74 -11.24 7.36 9.38
C ASP A 74 -11.01 6.17 8.43
N TRP A 75 -11.07 4.97 9.01
CA TRP A 75 -10.90 3.71 8.31
C TRP A 75 -12.24 3.03 8.07
N ILE A 76 -12.49 2.60 6.84
CA ILE A 76 -13.59 1.65 6.58
C ILE A 76 -13.08 0.26 6.96
N SER A 77 -13.50 -0.25 8.11
CA SER A 77 -13.24 -1.63 8.51
C SER A 77 -14.18 -2.55 7.74
N SER A 78 -13.65 -3.31 6.77
CA SER A 78 -14.42 -4.36 6.11
C SER A 78 -13.60 -5.63 5.99
N GLY A 79 -13.65 -6.46 7.03
CA GLY A 79 -13.31 -7.88 6.90
C GLY A 79 -12.43 -8.43 8.01
N SER A 80 -13.03 -8.75 9.15
CA SER A 80 -12.50 -9.82 10.00
C SER A 80 -12.74 -11.14 9.26
N ARG A 81 -11.74 -11.69 8.57
CA ARG A 81 -11.80 -13.09 8.17
C ARG A 81 -11.70 -13.91 9.46
N TYR A 82 -12.85 -14.23 10.06
CA TYR A 82 -12.92 -15.21 11.12
C TYR A 82 -12.36 -16.50 10.52
N ARG A 83 -11.14 -16.89 10.91
CA ARG A 83 -10.63 -18.22 10.64
C ARG A 83 -11.50 -19.16 11.46
N ASN A 84 -12.56 -19.71 10.85
CA ASN A 84 -13.14 -20.94 11.34
C ASN A 84 -12.08 -22.04 11.12
N CYS A 85 -11.08 -22.10 12.00
CA CYS A 85 -10.41 -23.37 12.25
C CYS A 85 -11.47 -24.27 12.84
N MET A 86 -12.06 -25.13 12.00
CA MET A 86 -12.82 -26.27 12.46
C MET A 86 -11.94 -27.02 13.47
N LYS A 87 -12.31 -26.95 14.75
CA LYS A 87 -11.81 -27.86 15.76
C LYS A 87 -12.25 -29.26 15.31
N LYS A 88 -11.28 -30.10 14.95
CA LYS A 88 -11.47 -31.55 14.96
C LYS A 88 -11.10 -32.04 16.35
#